data_AF-A0A8T5BKD6-F1
#
_entry.id   AF-A0A8T5BKD6-F1
#
_cell.length_a   1.000
_cell.length_b   1.000
_cell.length_c   1.000
_cell.angle_alpha   90.00
_cell.angle_beta   90.00
_cell.angle_gamma   90.00
#
_symmetry.space_group_name_H-M   'P 1'
#
loop_
_entity.id
_entity.type
_entity.pdbx_description
1 polymer ?
#
loop_
_entity_poly.entity_id
_entity_poly.type
_entity_poly.pdbx_seq_one_letter_code
_entity_poly.pdbx_strand_id
1 'polypeptide(L)'
;MNGKTCEVCLRNQAKYVCGKCGRNACEFCFNSHSWLCLKCEEQMQPIAKVASFDTSKLIFLGFILIFIGMFIMFIAFLLTGVSNGGIMLFFGPIPFMLNFRDGNIKHLILVFIAFTTVILLFLTILFSKRKY
;
A
#
# COMPACT_ATOMS: atom_id res chain seq x y z
N MET A 1 -3.75 -31.57 -41.88
CA MET A 1 -2.95 -30.51 -41.22
C MET A 1 -2.01 -31.21 -40.23
N ASN A 2 -0.71 -31.26 -40.53
CA ASN A 2 0.29 -31.88 -39.65
C ASN A 2 0.52 -30.96 -38.43
N GLY A 3 -0.29 -31.14 -37.38
CA GLY A 3 -0.02 -30.51 -36.10
C GLY A 3 1.28 -31.07 -35.52
N LYS A 4 2.22 -30.19 -35.15
CA LYS A 4 3.45 -30.61 -34.46
C LYS A 4 3.06 -31.31 -33.16
N THR A 5 3.67 -32.46 -32.86
CA THR A 5 3.44 -33.16 -31.58
C THR A 5 4.16 -32.44 -30.44
N CYS A 6 3.63 -32.57 -29.22
CA CYS A 6 4.24 -31.98 -28.04
C CYS A 6 5.61 -32.62 -27.77
N GLU A 7 6.66 -31.80 -27.73
CA GLU A 7 8.03 -32.24 -27.45
C GLU A 7 8.29 -32.52 -25.96
N VAL A 8 7.31 -32.23 -25.10
CA VAL A 8 7.39 -32.49 -23.65
C VAL A 8 6.81 -33.87 -23.30
N CYS A 9 5.62 -34.20 -23.83
CA CYS A 9 4.92 -35.46 -23.49
C CYS A 9 4.79 -36.44 -24.65
N LEU A 10 5.11 -36.06 -25.90
CA LEU A 10 5.08 -36.89 -27.12
C LEU A 10 3.73 -37.54 -27.47
N ARG A 11 2.66 -37.24 -26.74
CA ARG A 11 1.32 -37.83 -26.94
C ARG A 11 0.33 -36.88 -27.61
N ASN A 12 0.31 -35.63 -27.14
CA ASN A 12 -0.69 -34.64 -27.52
C ASN A 12 -0.18 -33.73 -28.65
N GLN A 13 -1.10 -33.15 -29.42
CA GLN A 13 -0.76 -32.09 -30.36
C GLN A 13 -0.27 -30.84 -29.62
N ALA A 14 0.79 -30.23 -30.12
CA ALA A 14 1.31 -28.99 -29.59
C ALA A 14 0.41 -27.82 -30.01
N LYS A 15 0.11 -26.96 -29.04
CA LYS A 15 -0.69 -25.74 -29.24
C LYS A 15 0.10 -24.47 -28.92
N TYR A 16 1.15 -24.57 -28.11
CA TYR A 16 1.92 -23.45 -27.57
C TYR A 16 3.42 -23.65 -27.78
N VAL A 17 4.20 -22.57 -27.73
CA VAL A 17 5.67 -22.60 -27.84
C VAL A 17 6.26 -22.01 -26.56
N CYS A 18 7.17 -22.73 -25.91
CA CYS A 18 7.83 -22.27 -24.68
C CYS A 18 8.75 -21.06 -24.96
N GLY A 19 8.57 -19.95 -24.24
CA GLY A 19 9.37 -18.74 -24.41
C GLY A 19 10.85 -18.88 -24.04
N LYS A 20 11.22 -19.89 -23.25
CA LYS A 20 12.61 -20.13 -22.81
C LYS A 20 13.37 -21.11 -23.68
N CYS A 21 12.79 -22.27 -24.00
CA CYS A 21 13.47 -23.35 -24.71
C CYS A 21 13.00 -23.56 -26.14
N GLY A 22 11.99 -22.82 -26.61
CA GLY A 22 11.45 -22.91 -27.98
C GLY A 22 10.69 -24.21 -28.30
N ARG A 23 10.53 -25.12 -27.32
CA ARG A 23 9.83 -26.40 -27.55
C ARG A 23 8.33 -26.19 -27.78
N ASN A 24 7.78 -26.98 -28.69
CA ASN A 24 6.35 -27.07 -28.92
C ASN A 24 5.68 -27.87 -27.79
N ALA A 25 4.77 -27.25 -27.04
CA ALA A 25 4.08 -27.82 -25.90
C ALA A 25 2.57 -27.93 -26.14
N CYS A 26 1.94 -28.98 -25.61
CA CYS A 26 0.49 -29.08 -25.53
C CYS A 26 -0.04 -28.26 -24.34
N GLU A 27 -1.35 -28.08 -24.30
CA GLU A 27 -2.07 -27.36 -23.23
C GLU A 27 -1.80 -27.89 -21.83
N PHE A 28 -1.54 -29.20 -21.68
CA PHE A 28 -1.22 -29.82 -20.39
C PHE A 28 0.24 -29.67 -19.97
N CYS A 29 1.14 -29.39 -20.91
CA CYS A 29 2.58 -29.29 -20.65
C CYS A 29 3.09 -27.85 -20.68
N PHE A 30 2.18 -26.89 -20.76
CA PHE A 30 2.45 -25.46 -20.87
C PHE A 30 1.70 -24.73 -19.76
N ASN A 31 2.42 -23.87 -19.04
CA ASN A 31 1.81 -22.99 -18.06
C ASN A 31 1.55 -21.63 -18.71
N SER A 32 0.27 -21.27 -18.85
CA SER A 32 -0.17 -20.01 -19.47
C SER A 32 0.18 -18.77 -18.64
N HIS A 33 0.38 -18.91 -17.33
CA HIS A 33 0.76 -17.80 -16.47
C HIS A 33 2.24 -17.44 -16.61
N SER A 34 3.11 -18.44 -16.69
CA SER A 34 4.57 -18.23 -16.83
C SER A 34 5.04 -18.21 -18.29
N TRP A 35 4.19 -18.60 -19.24
CA TRP A 35 4.51 -18.76 -20.67
C TRP A 35 5.68 -19.75 -20.92
N LEU A 36 5.76 -20.77 -20.07
CA LEU A 36 6.85 -21.75 -20.07
C LEU A 36 6.28 -23.18 -20.12
N CYS A 37 7.08 -24.11 -20.64
CA CYS A 37 6.78 -25.53 -20.48
C CYS A 37 7.12 -25.98 -19.05
N LEU A 38 6.41 -27.01 -18.56
CA LEU A 38 6.58 -27.52 -17.19
C LEU A 38 8.04 -27.87 -16.85
N LYS A 39 8.81 -28.41 -17.80
CA LYS A 39 10.25 -28.68 -17.58
C LYS A 39 11.06 -27.40 -17.32
N CYS A 40 10.76 -26.31 -18.03
CA CYS A 40 11.44 -25.04 -17.84
C CYS A 40 10.99 -24.32 -16.57
N GLU A 41 9.73 -24.53 -16.18
CA GLU A 41 9.16 -24.05 -14.93
C GLU A 41 9.74 -24.80 -13.72
N GLU A 42 9.86 -26.13 -13.74
CA GLU A 42 10.52 -26.90 -12.67
C GLU A 42 12.00 -26.54 -12.50
N GLN A 43 12.69 -26.21 -13.58
CA GLN A 43 14.07 -25.69 -13.54
C GLN A 43 14.16 -24.27 -12.99
N MET A 44 13.08 -23.50 -13.09
CA MET A 44 12.93 -22.31 -12.27
C MET A 44 12.47 -22.79 -10.90
N GLN A 45 13.42 -23.18 -10.04
CA GLN A 45 13.16 -23.30 -8.60
C GLN A 45 12.24 -22.16 -8.16
N PRO A 46 11.36 -22.35 -7.16
CA PRO A 46 10.55 -21.27 -6.63
C PRO A 46 11.46 -20.24 -5.94
N ILE A 47 12.11 -19.39 -6.74
CA ILE A 47 12.69 -18.11 -6.35
C ILE A 47 11.50 -17.14 -6.29
N ALA A 48 10.56 -17.49 -5.43
CA ALA A 48 9.49 -16.63 -5.00
C ALA A 48 9.35 -16.79 -3.48
N LYS A 49 10.48 -16.76 -2.77
CA LYS A 49 10.49 -15.93 -1.57
C LYS A 49 10.33 -14.50 -2.07
N VAL A 50 9.08 -14.10 -2.32
CA VAL A 50 8.71 -12.70 -2.41
C VAL A 50 9.28 -12.11 -1.13
N ALA A 51 10.35 -11.32 -1.25
CA ALA A 51 10.90 -10.62 -0.11
C ALA A 51 9.72 -9.87 0.49
N SER A 52 9.33 -10.25 1.71
CA SER A 52 8.24 -9.60 2.41
C SER A 52 8.68 -8.14 2.58
N PHE A 53 8.18 -7.28 1.70
CA PHE A 53 8.41 -5.86 1.80
C PHE A 53 7.82 -5.44 3.14
N ASP A 54 8.69 -5.05 4.08
CA ASP A 54 8.29 -4.56 5.40
C ASP A 54 7.52 -3.25 5.21
N THR A 55 6.22 -3.40 4.95
CA THR A 55 5.28 -2.32 4.64
C THR A 55 5.11 -1.39 5.84
N SER A 56 5.51 -1.84 7.03
CA SER A 56 5.57 -1.06 8.26
C SER A 56 6.41 0.22 8.09
N LYS A 57 7.51 0.17 7.31
CA LYS A 57 8.35 1.35 7.05
C LYS A 57 7.65 2.37 6.15
N LEU A 58 6.89 1.91 5.16
CA LEU A 58 6.12 2.77 4.25
C LEU A 58 4.94 3.43 4.97
N ILE A 59 4.24 2.68 5.83
CA ILE A 59 3.16 3.22 6.67
C ILE A 59 3.69 4.28 7.64
N PHE A 60 4.84 4.03 8.27
CA PHE A 60 5.47 5.00 9.16
C PHE A 60 5.91 6.27 8.43
N LEU A 61 6.44 6.12 7.22
CA LEU A 61 6.81 7.26 6.38
C LEU A 61 5.58 8.11 6.01
N GLY A 62 4.50 7.48 5.56
CA GLY A 62 3.24 8.17 5.27
C GLY A 62 2.66 8.89 6.49
N PHE A 63 2.75 8.28 7.66
CA PHE A 63 2.33 8.89 8.92
C PHE A 63 3.13 10.17 9.25
N ILE A 64 4.46 10.16 9.09
CA ILE A 64 5.30 11.35 9.30
C ILE A 64 4.91 12.48 8.33
N LEU A 65 4.69 12.15 7.05
CA LEU A 65 4.29 13.13 6.04
C LEU A 65 2.96 13.82 6.38
N ILE A 66 1.96 13.06 6.83
CA ILE A 66 0.67 13.63 7.27
C ILE A 66 0.89 14.58 8.45
N PHE A 67 1.75 14.20 9.40
CA PHE A 67 2.04 15.01 10.57
C PHE A 67 2.69 16.35 10.22
N ILE A 68 3.65 16.34 9.29
CA ILE A 68 4.31 17.56 8.78
C ILE A 68 3.27 18.47 8.13
N GLY A 69 2.43 17.93 7.24
CA GLY A 69 1.40 18.71 6.55
C GLY A 69 0.42 19.35 7.53
N MET A 70 0.02 18.62 8.57
CA MET A 70 -0.88 19.13 9.59
C MET A 70 -0.23 20.22 10.45
N PHE A 71 1.04 20.06 10.84
CA PHE A 71 1.77 21.10 11.57
C PHE A 71 1.86 22.40 10.78
N ILE A 72 2.12 22.30 9.48
CA ILE A 72 2.15 23.46 8.59
C ILE A 72 0.77 24.12 8.53
N MET A 73 -0.31 23.35 8.38
CA MET A 73 -1.68 23.90 8.40
C MET A 73 -2.03 24.56 9.75
N PHE A 74 -1.63 23.96 10.86
CA PHE A 74 -1.88 24.49 12.19
C PHE A 74 -1.12 25.80 12.41
N ILE A 75 0.15 25.87 12.03
CA ILE A 75 0.96 27.09 12.09
C ILE A 75 0.34 28.16 11.20
N ALA A 76 -0.02 27.83 9.96
CA ALA A 76 -0.68 28.76 9.06
C ALA A 76 -1.98 29.31 9.68
N PHE A 77 -2.81 28.45 10.27
CA PHE A 77 -4.01 28.86 10.97
C PHE A 77 -3.73 29.78 12.17
N LEU A 78 -2.68 29.53 12.96
CA LEU A 78 -2.30 30.44 14.05
C LEU A 78 -1.87 31.81 13.53
N LEU A 79 -1.18 31.85 12.39
CA LEU A 79 -0.71 33.10 11.79
C LEU A 79 -1.84 33.88 11.11
N THR A 80 -2.84 33.21 10.52
CA THR A 80 -3.89 33.86 9.70
C THR A 80 -5.28 33.89 10.34
N GLY A 81 -5.60 33.01 11.29
CA GLY A 81 -6.96 32.72 11.76
C GLY A 81 -7.32 33.26 13.15
N VAL A 82 -6.34 33.75 13.94
CA VAL A 82 -6.59 34.25 15.31
C VAL A 82 -7.37 35.58 15.33
N SER A 83 -7.41 36.34 14.22
CA SER A 83 -8.10 37.62 14.18
C SER A 83 -9.61 37.54 13.96
N ASN A 84 -10.16 36.43 13.44
CA ASN A 84 -11.57 36.34 13.01
C ASN A 84 -12.39 35.16 13.59
N GLY A 85 -11.89 34.46 14.61
CA GLY A 85 -12.71 33.51 15.39
C GLY A 85 -13.05 32.16 14.73
N GLY A 86 -12.49 31.83 13.57
CA GLY A 86 -12.71 30.51 12.96
C GLY A 86 -12.13 29.39 13.84
N ILE A 87 -12.84 28.28 14.01
CA ILE A 87 -12.32 27.09 14.71
C ILE A 87 -12.07 26.00 13.67
N MET A 88 -10.89 25.39 13.69
CA MET A 88 -10.53 24.30 12.79
C MET A 88 -10.99 22.96 13.41
N LEU A 89 -12.07 22.40 12.88
CA LEU A 89 -12.60 21.08 13.29
C LEU A 89 -12.13 20.02 12.28
N PHE A 90 -11.43 18.99 12.78
CA PHE A 90 -10.99 17.84 11.99
C PHE A 90 -12.01 16.71 12.08
N PHE A 91 -12.73 16.44 10.99
CA PHE A 91 -13.47 15.18 10.79
C PHE A 91 -12.63 14.28 9.88
N GLY A 92 -11.81 13.41 10.49
CA GLY A 92 -10.84 12.60 9.72
C GLY A 92 -9.72 13.46 9.09
N PRO A 93 -9.12 13.04 7.95
CA PRO A 93 -7.99 13.75 7.34
C PRO A 93 -8.36 15.02 6.55
N ILE A 94 -9.64 15.39 6.47
CA ILE A 94 -10.10 16.49 5.63
C ILE A 94 -10.38 17.72 6.50
N PRO A 95 -9.65 18.84 6.32
CA PRO A 95 -9.91 20.06 7.06
C PRO A 95 -11.16 20.78 6.49
N PHE A 96 -12.16 21.05 7.34
CA PHE A 96 -13.31 21.90 7.01
C PHE A 96 -13.27 23.19 7.84
N MET A 97 -13.50 24.33 7.18
CA MET A 97 -13.57 25.66 7.81
C MET A 97 -15.02 25.97 8.19
N LEU A 98 -15.34 26.01 9.49
CA LEU A 98 -16.63 26.50 9.99
C LEU A 98 -16.39 27.75 10.84
N ASN A 99 -16.94 28.88 10.40
CA ASN A 99 -16.88 30.16 11.10
C ASN A 99 -17.93 30.20 12.22
N PHE A 100 -17.53 29.92 13.46
CA PHE A 100 -18.36 30.20 14.64
C PHE A 100 -17.82 31.47 15.31
N ARG A 101 -18.69 32.47 15.50
CA ARG A 101 -18.37 33.84 15.97
C ARG A 101 -17.64 33.89 17.32
N ASP A 102 -17.69 32.83 18.12
CA ASP A 102 -17.17 32.83 19.48
C ASP A 102 -15.73 32.28 19.54
N GLY A 103 -14.77 33.22 19.53
CA GLY A 103 -13.31 33.01 19.54
C GLY A 103 -12.72 32.34 20.79
N ASN A 104 -13.33 31.26 21.28
CA ASN A 104 -12.88 30.50 22.43
C ASN A 104 -11.80 29.49 22.01
N ILE A 105 -10.53 29.93 22.07
CA ILE A 105 -9.31 29.12 21.86
C ILE A 105 -9.27 27.79 22.63
N LYS A 106 -10.06 27.66 23.70
CA LYS A 106 -10.18 26.46 24.53
C LYS A 106 -10.64 25.24 23.73
N HIS A 107 -11.54 25.41 22.76
CA HIS A 107 -12.02 24.29 21.93
C HIS A 107 -10.94 23.77 20.98
N LEU A 108 -10.11 24.67 20.46
CA LEU A 108 -9.03 24.33 19.53
C LEU A 108 -7.91 23.54 20.23
N ILE A 109 -7.58 23.95 21.46
CA ILE A 109 -6.64 23.24 22.33
C ILE A 109 -7.18 21.85 22.68
N LEU A 110 -8.47 21.73 22.99
CA LEU A 110 -9.09 20.46 23.37
C LEU A 110 -9.14 19.47 22.21
N VAL A 111 -9.44 19.94 20.99
CA VAL A 111 -9.38 19.12 19.76
C VAL A 111 -7.95 18.67 19.48
N PHE A 112 -6.96 19.56 19.65
CA PHE A 112 -5.55 19.20 19.46
C PHE A 112 -5.09 18.13 20.46
N ILE A 113 -5.50 18.24 21.73
CA ILE A 113 -5.20 17.25 22.77
C ILE A 113 -5.89 15.91 22.48
N ALA A 114 -7.17 15.91 22.13
CA ALA A 114 -7.92 14.70 21.80
C ALA A 114 -7.34 13.99 20.57
N PHE A 115 -6.87 14.74 19.57
CA PHE A 115 -6.29 14.17 18.37
C PHE A 115 -4.87 13.62 18.61
N THR A 116 -4.05 14.33 19.38
CA THR A 116 -2.72 13.84 19.77
C THR A 116 -2.79 12.58 20.63
N THR A 117 -3.78 12.44 21.51
CA THR A 117 -3.95 11.21 22.30
C THR A 117 -4.38 10.02 21.45
N VAL A 118 -5.33 10.18 20.53
CA VAL A 118 -5.73 9.11 19.59
C VAL A 118 -4.54 8.65 18.73
N ILE A 119 -3.73 9.59 18.27
CA ILE A 119 -2.51 9.31 17.51
C ILE A 119 -1.49 8.54 18.35
N LEU A 120 -1.23 8.96 19.59
CA LEU A 120 -0.29 8.28 20.47
C LEU A 120 -0.74 6.84 20.76
N LEU A 121 -2.04 6.63 20.97
CA LEU A 121 -2.61 5.29 21.12
C LEU A 121 -2.45 4.45 19.85
N PHE A 122 -2.65 5.02 18.67
CA PHE A 122 -2.44 4.32 17.41
C PHE A 122 -0.97 3.91 17.22
N LEU A 123 -0.03 4.80 17.55
CA LEU A 123 1.40 4.52 17.50
C LEU A 123 1.80 3.44 18.51
N THR A 124 1.35 3.50 19.76
CA THR A 124 1.68 2.47 20.77
C THR A 124 1.17 1.09 20.36
N ILE A 125 -0.02 1.00 19.76
CA ILE A 125 -0.57 -0.24 19.22
C ILE A 125 0.30 -0.77 18.07
N LEU A 126 0.70 0.09 17.13
CA LEU A 126 1.58 -0.27 16.01
C LEU A 126 2.96 -0.75 16.48
N PHE A 127 3.57 -0.05 17.45
CA PHE A 127 4.88 -0.42 18.00
C PHE A 127 4.81 -1.67 18.88
N SER A 128 3.71 -1.89 19.60
CA SER A 128 3.50 -3.12 20.40
C SER A 128 3.39 -4.36 19.50
N LYS A 129 2.75 -4.24 18.34
CA LYS A 129 2.66 -5.32 17.33
C LYS A 129 3.98 -5.65 16.64
N ARG A 130 5.00 -4.77 16.76
CA ARG A 130 6.32 -4.97 16.14
C ARG A 130 7.32 -5.70 17.07
N LYS A 131 6.95 -5.93 18.34
CA LYS A 131 7.80 -6.54 19.37
C LYS A 131 7.47 -8.02 19.64
N TYR A 132 6.46 -8.58 18.97
CA TYR A 132 6.13 -10.01 18.91
C TYR A 132 6.41 -10.54 17.51
#